data_AF-E6LJC6-F1
#
_entry.id   AF-E6LJC6-F1
#
_cell.length_a   1.000
_cell.length_b   1.000
_cell.length_c   1.000
_cell.angle_alpha   90.00
_cell.angle_beta   90.00
_cell.angle_gamma   90.00
#
_symmetry.space_group_name_H-M   'P 1'
#
loop_
_entity.id
_entity.type
_entity.pdbx_description
1 polymer ?
#
loop_
_entity_poly.entity_id
_entity_poly.type
_entity_poly.pdbx_seq_one_letter_code
_entity_poly.pdbx_strand_id
1 'polypeptide(L)' 'MRMFFYIVTILFSRKERKYMFENLSILYAQLIIRGKRTFKSVPAKLKPYVKQALIDLDAGELAIEDEAQATPSNAS' A
#
# COMPACT_ATOMS: atom_id res chain seq x y z
N MET A 1 -25.31 4.14 25.74
CA MET A 1 -23.95 3.67 26.12
C MET A 1 -23.12 3.13 24.96
N ARG A 2 -23.65 2.34 24.00
CA ARG A 2 -22.86 1.86 22.83
C ARG A 2 -22.47 2.97 21.84
N MET A 3 -23.31 4.01 21.65
CA MET A 3 -23.03 5.11 20.73
C MET A 3 -21.91 6.04 21.22
N PHE A 4 -21.76 6.20 22.54
CA PHE A 4 -20.70 7.02 23.16
C PHE A 4 -19.31 6.40 22.95
N PHE A 5 -19.22 5.07 22.98
CA PHE A 5 -18.02 4.35 22.57
C PHE A 5 -17.69 4.62 21.10
N TYR A 6 -18.66 4.62 20.18
CA TYR A 6 -18.40 4.92 18.77
C TYR A 6 -17.80 6.31 18.53
N ILE A 7 -18.30 7.34 19.21
CA ILE A 7 -17.75 8.70 19.12
C ILE A 7 -16.34 8.80 19.73
N VAL A 8 -16.10 8.14 20.87
CA VAL A 8 -14.75 8.07 21.47
C VAL A 8 -13.80 7.27 20.59
N THR A 9 -14.22 6.14 20.03
CA THR A 9 -13.46 5.37 19.03
C THR A 9 -13.21 6.23 17.79
N ILE A 10 -14.18 6.98 17.27
CA ILE A 10 -13.99 7.88 16.11
C ILE A 10 -13.00 9.02 16.42
N LEU A 11 -13.01 9.58 17.63
CA LEU A 11 -12.08 10.63 18.06
C LEU A 11 -10.66 10.10 18.31
N PHE A 12 -10.53 8.97 19.00
CA PHE A 12 -9.23 8.34 19.27
C PHE A 12 -8.62 7.69 18.01
N SER A 13 -9.46 7.22 17.07
CA SER A 13 -9.01 6.44 15.91
C SER A 13 -8.46 7.25 14.75
N ARG A 14 -8.51 8.58 14.72
CA ARG A 14 -7.96 9.31 13.54
C ARG A 14 -6.45 9.35 13.51
N LYS A 15 -5.81 9.51 14.67
CA LYS A 15 -4.35 9.73 14.74
C LYS A 15 -3.58 8.41 14.77
N GLU A 16 -3.97 7.46 15.62
CA GLU A 16 -3.26 6.18 15.73
C GLU A 16 -3.41 5.26 14.51
N ARG A 17 -4.58 5.28 13.85
CA ARG A 17 -4.78 4.51 12.62
C ARG A 17 -3.83 4.95 11.51
N LYS A 18 -3.53 6.26 11.43
CA LYS A 18 -2.64 6.81 10.40
C LYS A 18 -1.22 6.24 10.52
N TYR A 19 -0.69 6.19 11.74
CA TYR A 19 0.62 5.59 12.02
C TYR A 19 0.66 4.07 11.76
N MET A 20 -0.43 3.36 12.06
CA MET A 20 -0.54 1.94 11.68
C MET A 20 -0.47 1.74 10.16
N PHE A 21 -1.10 2.62 9.38
CA PHE A 21 -1.09 2.51 7.93
C PHE A 21 0.30 2.78 7.33
N GLU A 22 1.05 3.76 7.84
CA GLU A 22 2.43 4.06 7.40
C GLU A 22 3.38 2.88 7.58
N ASN A 23 3.42 2.29 8.77
CA ASN A 23 4.27 1.14 9.05
C ASN A 23 3.90 -0.06 8.19
N LEU A 24 2.61 -0.32 8.03
CA LEU A 24 2.12 -1.41 7.21
C LEU A 24 2.43 -1.16 5.73
N SER A 25 2.38 0.08 5.24
CA SER A 25 2.73 0.40 3.86
C SER A 25 4.20 0.15 3.54
N ILE A 26 5.11 0.48 4.48
CA ILE A 26 6.55 0.20 4.31
C ILE A 26 6.79 -1.32 4.29
N LEU A 27 6.15 -2.07 5.19
CA LEU A 27 6.24 -3.53 5.21
C LEU A 27 5.75 -4.14 3.90
N TYR A 28 4.61 -3.67 3.37
CA TYR A 28 4.09 -4.13 2.08
C TYR A 28 5.00 -3.74 0.92
N ALA A 29 5.55 -2.52 0.90
CA ALA A 29 6.52 -2.10 -0.11
C ALA A 29 7.75 -3.03 -0.11
N GLN A 30 8.30 -3.33 1.07
CA GLN A 30 9.40 -4.29 1.20
C GLN A 30 9.03 -5.71 0.77
N LEU A 31 7.83 -6.18 1.11
CA LEU A 31 7.33 -7.50 0.66
C LEU A 31 7.18 -7.56 -0.87
N ILE A 32 6.80 -6.45 -1.49
CA ILE A 32 6.67 -6.30 -2.95
C ILE A 32 8.05 -6.30 -3.61
N ILE A 33 9.00 -5.51 -3.08
CA ILE A 33 10.41 -5.49 -3.53
C ILE A 33 11.03 -6.88 -3.45
N ARG A 34 10.73 -7.63 -2.38
CA ARG A 34 11.20 -9.01 -2.20
C ARG A 34 10.45 -10.05 -3.03
N GLY A 35 9.43 -9.66 -3.80
CA GLY A 35 8.60 -10.57 -4.61
C GLY A 35 7.72 -11.53 -3.79
N LYS A 36 7.53 -11.28 -2.48
CA LYS A 36 6.70 -12.11 -1.58
C LYS A 36 5.21 -11.78 -1.70
N ARG A 37 4.87 -10.57 -2.14
CA ARG A 37 3.51 -10.05 -2.33
C ARG A 37 3.46 -9.21 -3.61
N THR A 38 2.27 -9.08 -4.19
CA THR A 38 2.01 -8.18 -5.31
C THR A 38 1.20 -6.96 -4.86
N PHE A 39 1.28 -5.86 -5.61
CA PHE A 39 0.53 -4.64 -5.32
C PHE A 39 -0.99 -4.87 -5.31
N LYS A 40 -1.48 -5.84 -6.09
CA LYS A 40 -2.90 -6.30 -6.06
C LYS A 40 -3.35 -6.82 -4.70
N SER A 41 -2.43 -7.39 -3.92
CA SER A 41 -2.72 -7.93 -2.58
C SER A 41 -2.79 -6.83 -1.50
N VAL A 42 -2.51 -5.58 -1.84
CA VAL A 42 -2.57 -4.45 -0.92
C VAL A 42 -4.01 -3.95 -0.81
N PRO A 43 -4.55 -3.76 0.40
CA PRO A 43 -5.88 -3.19 0.59
C PRO A 43 -6.01 -1.81 -0.07
N ALA A 44 -7.15 -1.52 -0.70
CA ALA A 44 -7.36 -0.27 -1.45
C ALA A 44 -7.04 1.02 -0.66
N LYS A 45 -7.29 1.02 0.66
CA LYS A 45 -6.97 2.15 1.55
C LYS A 45 -5.47 2.38 1.75
N LEU A 46 -4.65 1.33 1.59
CA LEU A 46 -3.19 1.35 1.75
C LEU A 46 -2.43 1.53 0.44
N LYS A 47 -3.04 1.19 -0.71
CA LYS A 47 -2.44 1.35 -2.04
C LYS A 47 -1.76 2.71 -2.28
N PRO A 48 -2.37 3.87 -1.98
CA PRO A 48 -1.70 5.15 -2.20
C PRO A 48 -0.45 5.31 -1.30
N TYR A 49 -0.50 4.84 -0.05
CA TYR A 49 0.64 4.89 0.87
C TYR A 49 1.75 3.93 0.46
N VAL A 50 1.41 2.72 0.02
CA VAL A 50 2.37 1.72 -0.49
C VAL A 50 3.02 2.19 -1.78
N LYS A 51 2.25 2.82 -2.69
CA LYS A 51 2.77 3.39 -3.92
C LYS A 51 3.79 4.49 -3.64
N GLN A 52 3.46 5.40 -2.71
CA GLN A 52 4.41 6.43 -2.28
C GLN A 52 5.66 5.82 -1.64
N ALA A 53 5.50 4.85 -0.73
CA ALA A 53 6.64 4.18 -0.10
C ALA A 53 7.52 3.41 -1.11
N LEU A 54 6.93 2.84 -2.17
CA LEU A 54 7.68 2.22 -3.26
C LEU A 54 8.47 3.25 -4.06
N ILE A 55 7.88 4.41 -4.36
CA ILE A 55 8.57 5.53 -5.03
C ILE A 55 9.75 6.02 -4.18
N ASP A 56 9.53 6.22 -2.88
CA ASP A 56 10.57 6.69 -1.95
C ASP A 56 11.72 5.68 -1.81
N LEU A 57 11.47 4.40 -2.07
CA LEU A 57 12.45 3.30 -2.09
C LEU A 57 13.02 3.00 -3.48
N ASP A 58 12.78 3.88 -4.47
CA ASP A 58 13.23 3.74 -5.87
C ASP A 58 12.68 2.48 -6.58
N ALA A 59 11.59 1.91 -6.05
CA ALA A 59 10.91 0.71 -6.54
C ALA A 59 9.48 0.99 -7.03
N GLY A 60 9.22 2.23 -7.44
CA GLY A 60 7.90 2.68 -7.91
C GLY A 60 7.36 1.86 -9.09
N GLU A 61 8.25 1.30 -9.90
CA GLU A 61 7.92 0.40 -11.01
C GLU A 61 7.21 -0.88 -10.56
N LEU A 62 7.32 -1.29 -9.29
CA LEU A 62 6.63 -2.48 -8.77
C LEU A 62 5.18 -2.22 -8.36
N ALA A 63 4.74 -0.96 -8.37
CA ALA A 63 3.35 -0.58 -8.13
C ALA A 63 2.44 -0.82 -9.36
N ILE A 64 2.71 -1.89 -10.11
CA ILE A 64 1.96 -2.25 -11.32
C ILE A 64 0.63 -2.86 -10.91
N GLU A 65 -0.44 -2.16 -11.22
CA GLU A 65 -1.81 -2.59 -11.01
C GLU A 65 -2.35 -3.30 -12.26
N ASP A 66 -1.50 -4.03 -12.98
CA ASP A 66 -1.83 -4.67 -14.27
C ASP A 66 -2.44 -3.69 -15.29
N GLU A 67 -1.61 -2.80 -15.84
CA GLU A 67 -1.85 -2.28 -17.18
C GLU A 67 -0.54 -2.39 -17.98
N ALA A 68 -0.53 -3.38 -18.87
CA ALA A 68 0.23 -3.45 -20.10
C ALA A 68 1.65 -2.85 -20.11
N GLN A 69 2.64 -3.65 -19.74
CA GLN A 69 3.84 -3.73 -20.56
C GLN A 69 3.97 -5.13 -21.13
N ALA A 70 3.23 -5.35 -22.23
CA ALA A 70 3.64 -6.33 -23.21
C ALA A 70 4.91 -5.80 -23.88
N THR A 71 6.07 -6.14 -23.34
CA THR A 71 7.28 -6.21 -24.16
C THR A 71 7.27 -7.60 -24.81
N PRO A 72 7.16 -7.69 -26.13
CA PRO A 72 8.00 -8.62 -26.85
C PRO A 72 8.81 -7.79 -27.84
N SER A 73 9.92 -7.24 -27.35
CA SER A 73 11.02 -6.85 -28.24
C SER A 73 11.71 -8.16 -28.66
N ASN A 74 11.03 -8.94 -29.50
CA ASN A 74 11.59 -10.10 -30.18
C ASN A 74 11.94 -9.69 -31.61
N ALA A 75 13.24 -9.74 -31.89
CA ALA A 75 13.90 -9.95 -33.17
C ALA A 75 13.07 -9.87 -34.46
N SER A 76 13.40 -8.91 -35.31
CA SER A 76 13.64 -9.09 -36.75
C SER A 76 14.54 -7.98 -37.28
#